data_AF-A0A5N5PL77-F1
#
_entry.id   AF-A0A5N5PL77-F1
#
_cell.length_a   1.000
_cell.length_b   1.000
_cell.length_c   1.000
_cell.angle_alpha   90.00
_cell.angle_beta   90.00
_cell.angle_gamma   90.00
#
_symmetry.space_group_name_H-M   'P 1'
#
loop_
_entity.id
_entity.type
_entity.pdbx_description
1 polymer ?
#
loop_
_entity_poly.entity_id
_entity_poly.type
_entity_poly.pdbx_seq_one_letter_code
_entity_poly.pdbx_strand_id
1 'polypeptide(L)'
;MDGALKVLLLAALILLVSAQTFNNYRSLSDVLRKHIDKALKKANQHFGAGHHVAYETLRKTPTTMESSLNVNVLLKVTTCKKASEDAYEHRDECVTRKEQTPWIDCLVCKTNDGTELVDCGTVRQVITKMRDKFRNNCRAHFHGSSTAFQKSEDDKQIGCLGCM
;
A
#
# COMPACT_ATOMS: atom_id res chain seq x y z
N MET A 1 27.53 -18.39 30.96
CA MET A 1 26.54 -18.19 29.87
C MET A 1 26.99 -19.02 28.69
N ASP A 2 26.29 -20.12 28.45
CA ASP A 2 26.62 -21.14 27.45
C ASP A 2 26.67 -20.56 26.04
N GLY A 3 27.59 -21.04 25.21
CA GLY A 3 27.79 -20.54 23.84
C GLY A 3 26.53 -20.71 22.98
N ALA A 4 25.79 -21.79 23.20
CA ALA A 4 24.52 -22.07 22.54
C ALA A 4 23.44 -21.01 22.84
N LEU A 5 23.38 -20.50 24.08
CA LEU A 5 22.42 -19.47 24.47
C LEU A 5 22.70 -18.14 23.76
N LYS A 6 23.97 -17.80 23.54
CA LYS A 6 24.37 -16.59 22.80
C LYS A 6 24.00 -16.68 21.32
N VAL A 7 24.18 -17.84 20.71
CA VAL A 7 23.80 -18.08 19.30
C VAL A 7 22.28 -18.02 19.11
N LEU A 8 21.52 -18.61 20.04
CA LEU A 8 20.05 -18.54 20.03
C LEU A 8 19.54 -17.09 20.20
N LEU A 9 20.16 -16.30 21.08
CA LEU A 9 19.82 -14.90 21.27
C LEU A 9 20.12 -14.05 20.02
N LEU A 10 21.25 -14.30 19.35
CA LEU A 10 21.60 -13.62 18.10
C LEU A 10 20.64 -13.98 16.96
N ALA A 11 20.28 -15.26 16.81
CA ALA A 11 19.30 -15.69 15.81
C ALA A 11 17.91 -15.09 16.08
N ALA A 12 17.48 -15.03 17.35
CA ALA A 12 16.23 -14.40 17.74
C ALA A 12 16.22 -12.88 17.44
N LEU A 13 17.32 -12.17 17.70
CA LEU A 13 17.47 -10.74 17.38
C LEU A 13 17.40 -10.48 15.87
N ILE A 14 18.05 -11.32 15.04
CA ILE A 14 18.00 -11.20 13.57
C ILE A 14 16.58 -11.45 13.06
N LEU A 15 15.86 -12.43 13.63
CA LEU A 15 14.46 -12.71 13.28
C LEU A 15 13.48 -11.64 13.77
N LEU A 16 13.78 -10.95 14.88
CA LEU A 16 12.99 -9.81 15.36
C LEU A 16 13.13 -8.58 14.44
N VAL A 17 14.29 -8.40 13.81
CA VAL A 17 14.52 -7.30 12.85
C VAL A 17 13.75 -7.53 11.54
N SER A 18 13.60 -8.78 11.08
CA SER A 18 12.79 -9.07 9.88
C SER A 18 11.28 -8.95 10.10
N ALA A 19 10.84 -8.92 11.36
CA ALA A 19 9.46 -8.61 11.76
C ALA A 19 9.21 -7.11 12.00
N GLN A 20 10.15 -6.23 11.65
CA GLN A 20 9.91 -4.78 11.60
C GLN A 20 8.91 -4.49 10.48
N THR A 21 7.65 -4.68 10.83
CA THR A 21 6.50 -4.12 10.14
C THR A 21 6.80 -2.65 9.90
N PHE A 22 6.61 -2.20 8.66
CA PHE A 22 6.91 -0.85 8.16
C PHE A 22 6.07 0.24 8.85
N ASN A 23 5.66 0.10 10.11
CA ASN A 23 4.70 0.96 10.78
C ASN A 23 5.30 2.29 11.27
N ASN A 24 6.63 2.44 11.20
CA ASN A 24 7.29 3.71 11.51
C ASN A 24 7.50 4.52 10.23
N TYR A 25 6.73 5.60 10.07
CA TYR A 25 6.83 6.47 8.90
C TYR A 25 8.22 7.09 8.74
N ARG A 26 8.88 7.47 9.84
CA ARG A 26 10.18 8.15 9.83
C ARG A 26 11.33 7.25 9.40
N SER A 27 11.22 5.93 9.58
CA SER A 27 12.25 4.99 9.15
C SER A 27 12.16 4.63 7.67
N LEU A 28 11.09 5.03 6.97
CA LEU A 28 10.95 4.83 5.53
C LEU A 28 11.93 5.70 4.75
N SER A 29 12.38 5.24 3.58
CA SER A 29 13.25 6.03 2.72
C SER A 29 12.57 7.31 2.24
N ASP A 30 13.36 8.35 1.98
CA ASP A 30 12.85 9.65 1.52
C ASP A 30 11.98 9.54 0.26
N VAL A 31 12.39 8.69 -0.67
CA VAL A 31 11.64 8.43 -1.92
C VAL A 31 10.27 7.82 -1.60
N LEU A 32 10.22 6.84 -0.70
CA LEU A 32 8.96 6.20 -0.31
C LEU A 32 8.04 7.18 0.44
N ARG A 33 8.60 7.95 1.37
CA ARG A 33 7.86 9.01 2.10
C ARG A 33 7.25 10.02 1.13
N LYS A 34 8.00 10.48 0.13
CA LYS A 34 7.49 11.40 -0.91
C LYS A 34 6.24 10.88 -1.62
N HIS A 35 6.15 9.58 -1.90
CA HIS A 35 4.94 9.01 -2.51
C HIS A 35 3.81 8.83 -1.48
N ILE A 36 4.13 8.43 -0.25
CA ILE A 36 3.13 8.34 0.83
C ILE A 36 2.55 9.73 1.15
N ASP A 37 3.34 10.80 1.12
CA ASP A 37 2.88 12.17 1.32
C ASP A 37 1.82 12.58 0.28
N LYS A 38 1.94 12.12 -0.97
CA LYS A 38 0.90 12.34 -1.99
C LYS A 38 -0.39 11.61 -1.64
N ALA A 39 -0.31 10.38 -1.13
CA ALA A 39 -1.45 9.64 -0.63
C ALA A 39 -2.08 10.32 0.60
N LEU A 40 -1.26 10.76 1.57
CA LEU A 40 -1.69 11.51 2.75
C LEU A 40 -2.38 12.81 2.37
N LYS A 41 -1.83 13.57 1.41
CA LYS A 41 -2.46 14.78 0.90
C LYS A 41 -3.84 14.51 0.33
N LYS A 42 -3.95 13.53 -0.57
CA LYS A 42 -5.25 13.16 -1.18
C LYS A 42 -6.24 12.65 -0.12
N ALA A 43 -5.78 11.83 0.81
CA ALA A 43 -6.63 11.27 1.86
C ALA A 43 -7.10 12.33 2.87
N ASN A 44 -6.22 13.24 3.28
CA ASN A 44 -6.58 14.36 4.15
C ASN A 44 -7.66 15.25 3.52
N GLN A 45 -7.60 15.50 2.20
CA GLN A 45 -8.60 16.28 1.49
C GLN A 45 -9.98 15.60 1.46
N HIS A 46 -10.02 14.27 1.26
CA HIS A 46 -11.29 13.56 1.03
C HIS A 46 -11.90 12.93 2.28
N PHE A 47 -11.08 12.53 3.26
CA PHE A 47 -11.51 11.74 4.42
C PHE A 47 -11.21 12.41 5.77
N GLY A 48 -10.34 13.42 5.80
CA GLY A 48 -9.87 14.02 7.05
C GLY A 48 -10.99 14.69 7.86
N ALA A 49 -11.95 15.36 7.22
CA ALA A 49 -13.09 16.03 7.87
C ALA A 49 -12.70 16.80 9.16
N GLY A 50 -11.74 17.72 9.04
CA GLY A 50 -11.18 18.51 10.16
C GLY A 50 -10.19 17.77 11.06
N HIS A 51 -9.98 16.48 10.82
CA HIS A 51 -9.04 15.62 11.54
C HIS A 51 -7.86 15.22 10.67
N HIS A 52 -6.75 14.92 11.32
CA HIS A 52 -5.51 14.53 10.68
C HIS A 52 -5.59 13.08 10.20
N VAL A 53 -5.20 12.82 8.94
CA VAL A 53 -4.99 11.46 8.42
C VAL A 53 -3.53 11.09 8.58
N ALA A 54 -3.27 9.95 9.20
CA ALA A 54 -1.93 9.43 9.46
C ALA A 54 -1.65 8.12 8.71
N TYR A 55 -0.37 7.90 8.43
CA TYR A 55 0.18 6.63 7.99
C TYR A 55 -0.04 5.56 9.06
N GLU A 56 -0.46 4.37 8.62
CA GLU A 56 -0.51 3.17 9.47
C GLU A 56 0.55 2.17 9.04
N THR A 57 0.48 1.71 7.79
CA THR A 57 1.36 0.63 7.31
C THR A 57 1.35 0.51 5.79
N LEU A 58 2.35 -0.19 5.24
CA LEU A 58 2.35 -0.63 3.85
C LEU A 58 1.55 -1.93 3.72
N ARG A 59 0.68 -1.99 2.70
CA ARG A 59 -0.16 -3.17 2.42
C ARG A 59 0.59 -4.23 1.62
N LYS A 60 1.60 -3.81 0.86
CA LYS A 60 2.43 -4.64 -0.03
C LYS A 60 3.85 -4.08 -0.06
N THR A 61 4.82 -4.90 -0.48
CA THR A 61 6.19 -4.43 -0.75
C THR A 61 6.15 -3.32 -1.80
N PRO A 62 6.65 -2.12 -1.50
CA PRO A 62 6.59 -1.00 -2.42
C PRO A 62 7.65 -1.14 -3.52
N THR A 63 7.35 -0.64 -4.71
CA THR A 63 8.33 -0.36 -5.76
C THR A 63 8.35 1.14 -6.01
N THR A 64 9.52 1.76 -6.03
CA THR A 64 9.68 3.22 -6.16
C THR A 64 10.49 3.63 -7.39
N MET A 65 10.78 2.69 -8.29
CA MET A 65 11.43 3.01 -9.57
C MET A 65 10.45 3.78 -10.46
N GLU A 66 10.94 4.78 -11.20
CA GLU A 66 10.08 5.66 -12.01
C GLU A 66 9.26 4.90 -13.06
N SER A 67 9.82 3.85 -13.68
CA SER A 67 9.13 3.04 -14.69
C SER A 67 8.05 2.12 -14.11
N SER A 68 8.07 1.95 -12.79
CA SER A 68 7.48 0.81 -12.10
C SER A 68 7.09 1.23 -10.66
N LEU A 69 6.56 2.45 -10.51
CA LEU A 69 6.11 2.95 -9.23
C LEU A 69 4.86 2.18 -8.78
N ASN A 70 4.88 1.63 -7.58
CA ASN A 70 3.74 1.00 -6.93
C ASN A 70 3.90 1.04 -5.40
N VAL A 71 3.14 1.90 -4.73
CA VAL A 71 3.13 2.08 -3.28
C VAL A 71 1.69 1.96 -2.80
N ASN A 72 1.37 0.86 -2.12
CA ASN A 72 0.05 0.64 -1.52
C ASN A 72 0.13 0.80 0.00
N VAL A 73 -0.58 1.80 0.51
CA VAL A 73 -0.51 2.24 1.90
C VAL A 73 -1.89 2.25 2.55
N LEU A 74 -1.93 1.83 3.81
CA LEU A 74 -3.08 1.96 4.68
C LEU A 74 -2.92 3.22 5.53
N LEU A 75 -3.98 4.02 5.59
CA LEU A 75 -4.05 5.25 6.36
C LEU A 75 -5.25 5.21 7.32
N LYS A 76 -5.19 6.04 8.37
CA LYS A 76 -6.24 6.19 9.37
C LYS A 76 -6.57 7.65 9.63
N VAL A 77 -7.85 7.96 9.82
CA VAL A 77 -8.25 9.24 10.42
C VAL A 77 -7.97 9.18 11.92
N THR A 78 -7.33 10.20 12.46
CA THR A 78 -6.88 10.24 13.86
C THR A 78 -7.77 11.15 14.70
N THR A 79 -7.60 11.12 16.02
CA THR A 79 -8.27 12.06 16.93
C THR A 79 -7.66 13.47 16.89
N CYS A 80 -6.45 13.62 16.33
CA CYS A 80 -5.83 14.92 16.14
C CYS A 80 -6.65 15.81 15.22
N LYS A 81 -6.85 17.07 15.61
CA LYS A 81 -7.34 18.11 14.70
C LYS A 81 -6.27 18.43 13.66
N LYS A 82 -6.71 18.82 12.47
CA LYS A 82 -5.83 19.43 11.47
C LYS A 82 -5.26 20.74 12.01
N ALA A 83 -3.99 21.00 11.72
CA ALA A 83 -3.35 22.27 12.06
C ALA A 83 -3.83 23.40 11.11
N SER A 84 -4.05 23.07 9.84
CA SER A 84 -4.62 23.93 8.81
C SER A 84 -5.30 23.07 7.73
N GLU A 85 -6.01 23.69 6.78
CA GLU A 85 -6.64 22.96 5.67
C GLU A 85 -5.62 22.22 4.80
N ASP A 86 -4.43 22.83 4.63
CA ASP A 86 -3.33 22.31 3.81
C ASP A 86 -2.38 21.39 4.57
N ALA A 87 -2.51 21.24 5.89
CA ALA A 87 -1.67 20.33 6.66
C ALA A 87 -2.02 18.86 6.33
N TYR A 88 -1.08 18.15 5.70
CA TYR A 88 -1.24 16.74 5.34
C TYR A 88 -0.09 15.83 5.79
N GLU A 89 1.05 16.39 6.20
CA GLU A 89 2.25 15.62 6.55
C GLU A 89 2.00 14.67 7.73
N HIS A 90 2.63 13.50 7.73
CA HIS A 90 2.51 12.58 8.85
C HIS A 90 2.97 13.22 10.16
N ARG A 91 2.27 12.90 11.24
CA ARG A 91 2.51 13.41 12.60
C ARG A 91 2.64 12.22 13.53
N ASP A 92 3.83 12.01 14.07
CA ASP A 92 4.17 10.82 14.86
C ASP A 92 3.38 10.77 16.18
N GLU A 93 2.96 11.92 16.70
CA GLU A 93 2.11 12.03 17.90
C GLU A 93 0.64 11.66 17.63
N CYS A 94 0.20 11.61 16.36
CA CYS A 94 -1.19 11.33 15.99
C CYS A 94 -1.42 9.83 15.77
N VAL A 95 -1.24 9.04 16.82
CA VAL A 95 -1.33 7.57 16.76
C VAL A 95 -2.73 7.02 16.91
N THR A 96 -3.60 7.73 17.64
CA THR A 96 -4.94 7.24 17.99
C THR A 96 -5.91 7.43 16.85
N ARG A 97 -6.50 6.33 16.35
CA ARG A 97 -7.55 6.37 15.33
C ARG A 97 -8.83 6.97 15.93
N LYS A 98 -9.51 7.83 15.17
CA LYS A 98 -10.84 8.30 15.51
C LYS A 98 -11.87 7.18 15.37
N GLU A 99 -12.71 7.00 16.38
CA GLU A 99 -13.78 6.01 16.33
C GLU A 99 -14.72 6.23 15.15
N GLN A 100 -15.33 5.13 14.68
CA GLN A 100 -16.30 5.12 13.57
C GLN A 100 -15.78 5.68 12.23
N THR A 101 -14.47 5.92 12.08
CA THR A 101 -13.85 6.29 10.81
C THR A 101 -13.35 5.06 10.06
N PRO A 102 -13.50 5.01 8.72
CA PRO A 102 -13.00 3.90 7.93
C PRO A 102 -11.47 3.94 7.84
N TRP A 103 -10.87 2.76 7.70
CA TRP A 103 -9.52 2.66 7.16
C TRP A 103 -9.52 3.10 5.69
N ILE A 104 -8.46 3.79 5.29
CA ILE A 104 -8.31 4.35 3.95
C ILE A 104 -7.19 3.58 3.26
N ASP A 105 -7.48 2.94 2.15
CA ASP A 105 -6.50 2.25 1.32
C ASP A 105 -6.15 3.15 0.14
N CYS A 106 -4.89 3.56 0.08
CA CYS A 106 -4.36 4.39 -1.00
C CYS A 106 -3.33 3.62 -1.83
N LEU A 107 -3.36 3.85 -3.13
CA LEU A 107 -2.42 3.33 -4.10
C LEU A 107 -1.80 4.51 -4.86
N VAL A 108 -0.48 4.61 -4.82
CA VAL A 108 0.30 5.49 -5.69
C VAL A 108 1.02 4.62 -6.69
N CYS A 109 0.79 4.83 -7.98
CA CYS A 109 1.35 3.97 -9.02
C CYS A 109 1.71 4.75 -10.28
N LYS A 110 2.55 4.15 -11.13
CA LYS A 110 2.60 4.53 -12.54
C LYS A 110 1.49 3.89 -13.33
N THR A 111 0.84 4.68 -14.17
CA THR A 111 -0.14 4.23 -15.14
C THR A 111 0.50 3.81 -16.46
N ASN A 112 -0.28 3.18 -17.32
CA ASN A 112 0.19 2.68 -18.61
C ASN A 112 0.78 3.79 -19.52
N ASP A 113 0.26 5.01 -19.44
CA ASP A 113 0.77 6.19 -20.14
C ASP A 113 2.00 6.85 -19.50
N GLY A 114 2.50 6.30 -18.37
CA GLY A 114 3.66 6.83 -17.66
C GLY A 114 3.34 7.98 -16.70
N THR A 115 2.07 8.33 -16.51
CA THR A 115 1.66 9.31 -15.49
C THR A 115 1.62 8.69 -14.09
N GLU A 116 1.76 9.51 -13.06
CA GLU A 116 1.62 9.04 -11.67
C GLU A 116 0.17 9.23 -11.22
N LEU A 117 -0.47 8.13 -10.82
CA LEU A 117 -1.82 8.10 -10.28
C LEU A 117 -1.78 7.95 -8.77
N VAL A 118 -2.57 8.75 -8.07
CA VAL A 118 -2.87 8.57 -6.64
C VAL A 118 -4.36 8.24 -6.50
N ASP A 119 -4.67 7.03 -6.06
CA ASP A 119 -6.03 6.54 -5.83
C ASP A 119 -6.25 6.25 -4.36
N CYS A 120 -7.23 6.89 -3.72
CA CYS A 120 -7.60 6.61 -2.32
C CYS A 120 -9.08 6.26 -2.23
N GLY A 121 -9.40 5.22 -1.46
CA GLY A 121 -10.75 4.79 -1.17
C GLY A 121 -10.83 4.22 0.25
N THR A 122 -12.04 4.06 0.77
CA THR A 122 -12.20 3.26 1.99
C THR A 122 -11.80 1.81 1.69
N VAL A 123 -11.28 1.09 2.68
CA VAL A 123 -10.97 -0.35 2.52
C VAL A 123 -12.17 -1.13 1.98
N ARG A 124 -13.39 -0.78 2.41
CA ARG A 124 -14.63 -1.37 1.88
C ARG A 124 -14.76 -1.17 0.37
N GLN A 125 -14.59 0.07 -0.13
CA GLN A 125 -14.69 0.37 -1.56
C GLN A 125 -13.65 -0.38 -2.41
N VAL A 126 -12.46 -0.60 -1.85
CA VAL A 126 -11.40 -1.36 -2.52
C VAL A 126 -11.76 -2.85 -2.59
N ILE A 127 -12.20 -3.43 -1.47
CA ILE A 127 -12.58 -4.86 -1.41
C ILE A 127 -13.79 -5.14 -2.29
N THR A 128 -14.76 -4.23 -2.36
CA THR A 128 -15.93 -4.36 -3.22
C THR A 128 -15.67 -3.93 -4.66
N LYS A 129 -14.40 -3.81 -5.08
CA LYS A 129 -13.96 -3.51 -6.46
C LYS A 129 -14.47 -2.20 -7.05
N MET A 130 -14.98 -1.28 -6.22
CA MET A 130 -15.48 0.02 -6.70
C MET A 130 -14.35 0.94 -7.20
N ARG A 131 -13.10 0.64 -6.83
CA ARG A 131 -11.91 1.38 -7.27
C ARG A 131 -11.18 0.72 -8.44
N ASP A 132 -11.61 -0.45 -8.92
CA ASP A 132 -10.90 -1.20 -9.96
C ASP A 132 -10.77 -0.40 -11.26
N LYS A 133 -11.80 0.39 -11.63
CA LYS A 133 -11.75 1.27 -12.80
C LYS A 133 -10.58 2.27 -12.79
N PHE A 134 -10.08 2.64 -11.61
CA PHE A 134 -8.92 3.50 -11.45
C PHE A 134 -7.64 2.67 -11.27
N ARG A 135 -7.70 1.64 -10.43
CA ARG A 135 -6.53 0.84 -10.04
C ARG A 135 -6.02 -0.08 -11.16
N ASN A 136 -6.90 -0.49 -12.08
CA ASN A 136 -6.51 -1.27 -13.26
C ASN A 136 -5.71 -0.45 -14.29
N ASN A 137 -5.68 0.88 -14.17
CA ASN A 137 -4.82 1.72 -15.00
C ASN A 137 -3.36 1.72 -14.55
N CYS A 138 -3.08 1.27 -13.32
CA CYS A 138 -1.73 1.06 -12.85
C CYS A 138 -1.05 -0.03 -13.68
N ARG A 139 0.21 0.19 -14.08
CA ARG A 139 0.99 -0.82 -14.77
C ARG A 139 1.05 -2.08 -13.90
N ALA A 140 0.64 -3.20 -14.49
CA ALA A 140 0.76 -4.50 -13.84
C ALA A 140 2.25 -4.78 -13.63
N HIS A 141 2.67 -4.80 -12.37
CA HIS A 141 3.95 -5.35 -11.99
C HIS A 141 3.85 -6.86 -12.02
N PHE A 142 4.16 -7.44 -13.18
CA PHE A 142 4.51 -8.85 -13.24
C PHE A 142 5.85 -9.03 -12.54
N HIS A 143 5.82 -9.34 -11.24
CA HIS A 143 6.86 -10.20 -10.69
C HIS A 143 6.75 -11.53 -11.44
N GLY A 144 7.82 -11.93 -12.12
CA GLY A 144 7.85 -13.07 -13.05
C GLY A 144 7.00 -14.25 -12.61
N SER A 145 5.82 -14.35 -13.19
CA SER A 145 5.01 -15.56 -13.23
C SER A 145 4.26 -15.51 -14.54
N SER A 146 4.67 -16.38 -15.45
CA SER A 146 4.14 -16.54 -16.80
C SER A 146 2.66 -16.89 -16.73
N THR A 147 1.79 -15.89 -16.77
CA THR A 147 0.39 -16.09 -17.17
C THR A 147 0.07 -15.05 -18.23
N ALA A 148 0.31 -15.45 -19.47
CA ALA A 148 -0.25 -14.78 -20.63
C ALA A 148 -1.78 -14.89 -20.53
N PHE A 149 -2.45 -13.82 -20.11
CA PHE A 149 -3.88 -13.67 -20.38
C PHE A 149 -4.04 -13.28 -21.85
N GLN A 150 -4.05 -14.30 -22.71
CA GLN A 150 -4.60 -14.16 -24.06
C GLN A 150 -6.12 -14.08 -23.90
N LYS A 151 -6.66 -12.91 -24.23
CA LYS A 151 -8.08 -12.72 -24.46
C LYS A 151 -8.41 -13.41 -25.79
N SER A 152 -9.20 -14.48 -25.75
CA SER A 152 -9.91 -14.98 -26.92
C SER A 152 -11.31 -15.40 -26.51
N GLU A 153 -12.27 -14.52 -26.77
CA GLU A 153 -13.64 -14.96 -27.05
C GLU A 153 -13.59 -15.62 -28.43
N ASP A 154 -13.77 -16.93 -28.48
CA ASP A 154 -14.67 -17.56 -29.46
C ASP A 154 -14.87 -19.04 -29.12
N ASP A 155 -16.13 -19.45 -29.19
CA ASP A 155 -16.63 -20.80 -29.00
C ASP A 155 -15.93 -21.82 -29.90
N LYS A 156 -15.37 -22.88 -29.29
CA LYS A 156 -15.47 -24.23 -29.85
C LYS A 156 -15.13 -25.31 -28.82
N GLN A 157 -16.16 -26.09 -28.48
CA GLN A 157 -16.06 -27.47 -28.02
C GLN A 157 -15.06 -28.26 -28.89
N ILE A 158 -13.99 -28.78 -28.29
CA ILE A 158 -13.18 -29.98 -28.66
C ILE A 158 -12.33 -30.23 -27.40
N GLY A 159 -12.62 -31.22 -26.55
CA GLY A 159 -12.25 -32.62 -26.77
C GLY A 159 -11.03 -32.96 -25.90
N CYS A 160 -11.25 -33.40 -24.66
CA CYS A 160 -10.19 -33.99 -23.85
C CYS A 160 -9.84 -35.37 -24.42
N LEU A 161 -8.72 -35.44 -25.13
CA LEU A 161 -8.01 -36.68 -25.43
C LEU A 161 -6.76 -36.72 -24.53
N GLY A 162 -6.67 -37.77 -23.72
CA GLY A 162 -5.56 -38.00 -22.80
C GLY A 162 -4.30 -38.59 -23.44
N CYS A 163 -3.44 -39.08 -22.54
CA CYS A 163 -2.18 -39.83 -22.72
C CYS A 163 -0.95 -38.95 -23.05
N MET A 164 0.22 -39.08 -22.39
CA MET A 164 0.81 -40.19 -21.62
C MET A 164 1.13 -39.85 -20.17
#